data_AF-A0AAN9ADF8-F1
#
_entry.id   AF-A0AAN9ADF8-F1
#
_cell.length_a   1.000
_cell.length_b   1.000
_cell.length_c   1.000
_cell.angle_alpha   90.00
_cell.angle_beta   90.00
_cell.angle_gamma   90.00
#
_symmetry.space_group_name_H-M   'P 1'
#
loop_
_entity.id
_entity.type
_entity.pdbx_description
1 polymer ?
#
loop_
_entity_poly.entity_id
_entity_poly.type
_entity_poly.pdbx_seq_one_letter_code
_entity_poly.pdbx_strand_id
1 'polypeptide(L)'
;MWSILAGMILRLKVLWLPSVCIACGVFINDCRLYNYIFFKCGRLLSHLPRWFPAFFKVAVGLGFAAALAYMYQGQISSDIWPDEVYEFWDPDTVELMEWINHYTPPDVVFAGSMQLLASVKLCTGRHIANHPHYEDAWLRHRTHDASLLEPINDVG
;
A
#
# COMPACT_ATOMS: atom_id res chain seq x y z
N MET A 1 4.51 20.80 7.76
CA MET A 1 3.23 20.28 8.31
C MET A 1 3.09 18.78 8.10
N TRP A 2 3.23 18.27 6.87
CA TRP A 2 3.10 16.82 6.57
C TRP A 2 4.01 15.91 7.40
N SER A 3 5.26 16.32 7.66
CA SER A 3 6.20 15.53 8.46
C SER A 3 5.82 15.44 9.95
N ILE A 4 5.12 16.45 10.48
CA ILE A 4 4.64 16.46 11.88
C ILE A 4 3.40 15.57 12.00
N LEU A 5 2.48 15.68 11.03
CA LEU A 5 1.28 14.84 10.95
C LEU A 5 1.64 13.35 10.81
N ALA A 6 2.65 13.03 9.99
CA ALA A 6 3.14 11.65 9.82
C ALA A 6 3.80 11.09 11.11
N GLY A 7 4.44 11.95 11.92
CA GLY A 7 4.98 11.55 13.23
C GLY A 7 3.88 11.29 14.27
N MET A 8 2.77 12.03 14.20
CA MET A 8 1.64 11.87 15.12
C MET A 8 0.81 10.60 14.81
N ILE A 9 0.82 10.11 13.57
CA ILE A 9 0.05 8.93 13.15
C ILE A 9 1.00 7.77 12.83
N LEU A 10 1.21 6.89 13.81
CA LEU A 10 2.14 5.74 13.75
C LEU A 10 1.89 4.77 12.57
N ARG A 11 0.67 4.76 12.01
CA ARG A 11 0.28 3.92 10.85
C ARG A 11 0.56 4.55 9.48
N LEU A 12 0.94 5.83 9.40
CA LEU A 12 1.09 6.55 8.14
C LEU A 12 2.55 6.82 7.75
N LYS A 13 3.45 5.88 8.07
CA LYS A 13 4.89 5.98 7.78
C LYS A 13 5.19 6.21 6.29
N VAL A 14 4.33 5.71 5.40
CA VAL A 14 4.42 5.90 3.94
C VAL A 14 4.35 7.38 3.51
N LEU A 15 3.59 8.22 4.22
CA LEU A 15 3.47 9.64 3.87
C LEU A 15 4.77 10.42 4.13
N TRP A 16 5.65 9.88 4.98
CA TRP A 16 6.90 10.53 5.37
C TRP A 16 8.03 10.34 4.33
N LEU A 17 7.99 9.24 3.58
CA LEU A 17 9.00 8.84 2.59
C LEU A 17 9.39 9.95 1.60
N PRO A 18 8.47 10.63 0.89
CA PRO A 18 8.84 11.66 -0.10
C PRO A 18 9.55 12.86 0.55
N SER A 19 9.21 13.20 1.80
CA SER A 19 9.86 14.31 2.50
C SER A 19 11.31 13.99 2.88
N VAL A 20 11.59 12.72 3.23
CA VAL A 20 12.94 12.24 3.47
C VAL A 20 13.74 12.22 2.17
N CYS A 21 13.17 11.72 1.07
CA CYS A 21 13.83 11.69 -0.23
C CYS A 21 14.25 13.08 -0.71
N ILE A 22 13.37 14.08 -0.58
CA ILE A 22 13.68 15.47 -0.95
C ILE A 22 14.77 16.05 -0.04
N ALA A 23 14.68 15.83 1.27
CA ALA A 23 15.70 16.28 2.22
C ALA A 23 17.08 15.66 1.88
N CYS A 24 17.14 14.35 1.64
CA CYS A 24 18.37 13.66 1.25
C CYS A 24 18.96 14.22 -0.05
N GLY A 25 18.13 14.46 -1.07
CA GLY A 25 18.58 15.04 -2.34
C GLY A 25 19.21 16.42 -2.16
N VAL A 26 18.58 17.29 -1.35
CA VAL A 26 19.10 18.63 -1.04
C VAL A 26 20.42 18.54 -0.26
N PHE A 27 20.52 17.65 0.73
CA PHE A 27 21.75 17.45 1.50
C PHE A 27 22.93 16.94 0.67
N ILE A 28 22.67 16.07 -0.32
CA ILE A 28 23.71 15.51 -1.19
C ILE A 28 24.18 16.55 -2.23
N ASN A 29 23.26 17.39 -2.73
CA ASN A 29 23.57 18.32 -3.83
C ASN A 29 24.22 19.63 -3.35
N ASP A 30 23.81 20.17 -2.19
CA ASP A 30 24.27 21.50 -1.77
C ASP A 30 25.69 21.48 -1.15
N CYS A 31 26.69 21.61 -2.03
CA CYS A 31 28.08 21.76 -1.62
C CYS A 31 28.37 23.05 -0.84
N ARG A 32 27.52 24.08 -0.97
CA ARG A 32 27.71 25.37 -0.26
C ARG A 32 27.31 25.25 1.20
N LEU A 33 26.22 24.54 1.49
CA LEU A 33 25.79 24.28 2.87
C LEU A 33 26.87 23.53 3.65
N TYR A 34 27.42 22.48 3.06
CA TYR A 34 28.48 21.70 3.69
C TYR A 34 29.75 22.53 3.92
N ASN A 35 30.18 23.30 2.91
CA ASN A 35 31.34 24.18 3.06
C ASN A 35 31.08 25.29 4.10
N TYR A 36 29.87 25.84 4.19
CA TYR A 36 29.52 26.83 5.20
C TYR A 36 29.54 26.26 6.62
N ILE A 37 28.95 25.08 6.84
CA ILE A 37 29.00 24.37 8.12
C ILE A 37 30.44 24.03 8.48
N PHE A 38 31.22 23.53 7.52
CA PHE A 38 32.62 23.17 7.72
C PHE A 38 33.51 24.40 7.93
N PHE A 39 33.25 25.55 7.31
CA PHE A 39 33.98 26.80 7.57
C PHE A 39 33.64 27.39 8.94
N LYS A 40 32.38 27.28 9.38
CA LYS A 40 31.93 27.78 10.69
C LYS A 40 32.48 26.94 11.84
N CYS A 41 32.53 25.61 11.70
CA CYS A 41 33.22 24.71 12.62
C CYS A 41 34.75 24.67 12.41
N GLY A 42 35.22 24.98 11.20
CA GLY A 42 36.60 24.82 10.74
C GLY A 42 37.60 25.81 11.30
N ARG A 43 37.17 26.78 12.12
CA ARG A 43 38.11 27.58 12.92
C ARG A 43 38.90 26.72 13.92
N LEU A 44 38.35 25.57 14.35
CA LEU A 44 39.05 24.58 15.19
C LEU A 44 39.81 23.50 14.40
N LEU A 45 39.54 23.34 13.10
CA LEU A 45 39.96 22.18 12.31
C LEU A 45 40.79 22.62 11.10
N SER A 46 41.64 23.63 11.29
CA SER A 46 42.40 24.33 10.25
C SER A 46 43.54 23.52 9.61
N HIS A 47 43.90 22.37 10.19
CA HIS A 47 45.03 21.55 9.74
C HIS A 47 44.60 20.30 8.95
N LEU A 48 43.33 20.19 8.53
CA LEU A 48 42.85 19.01 7.82
C LEU A 48 43.05 19.08 6.29
N PRO A 49 43.32 17.94 5.64
CA PRO A 49 43.53 17.88 4.21
C PRO A 49 42.30 18.30 3.40
N ARG A 50 42.52 18.92 2.24
CA ARG A 50 41.47 19.45 1.35
C ARG A 50 40.49 18.39 0.80
N TRP A 51 40.84 17.10 0.89
CA TRP A 51 39.99 15.97 0.48
C TRP A 51 39.07 15.44 1.60
N PHE A 52 39.35 15.76 2.86
CA PHE A 52 38.57 15.33 4.03
C PHE A 52 37.07 15.71 3.97
N PRO A 53 36.68 16.94 3.59
CA PRO A 53 35.26 17.30 3.51
C PRO A 53 34.47 16.49 2.46
N ALA A 54 35.11 16.08 1.37
CA ALA A 54 34.47 15.25 0.35
C ALA A 54 34.26 13.80 0.85
N PHE A 55 35.27 13.24 1.53
CA PHE A 55 35.18 11.91 2.13
C PHE A 55 34.07 11.83 3.18
N PHE A 56 33.98 12.84 4.05
CA PHE A 56 32.95 12.88 5.09
C PHE A 56 31.52 12.98 4.51
N LYS A 57 31.31 13.71 3.41
CA LYS A 57 30.00 13.71 2.71
C LYS A 57 29.59 12.32 2.26
N VAL A 58 30.52 11.60 1.62
CA VAL A 58 30.27 10.24 1.12
C VAL A 58 30.02 9.28 2.29
N ALA A 59 30.79 9.39 3.37
CA ALA A 59 30.65 8.57 4.56
C ALA A 59 29.28 8.77 5.25
N VAL A 60 28.83 10.02 5.40
CA VAL A 60 27.51 10.33 5.99
C VAL A 60 26.37 9.83 5.09
N GLY A 61 26.48 10.01 3.77
CA GLY A 61 25.48 9.52 2.82
C GLY A 61 25.38 8.00 2.82
N LEU A 62 26.53 7.30 2.82
CA LEU A 62 26.59 5.84 2.87
C LEU A 62 26.04 5.30 4.20
N GLY A 63 26.40 5.94 5.32
CA GLY A 63 25.90 5.56 6.65
C GLY A 63 24.38 5.74 6.77
N PHE A 64 23.84 6.83 6.21
CA PHE A 64 22.39 7.04 6.18
C PHE A 64 21.67 6.02 5.31
N ALA A 65 22.19 5.72 4.10
CA ALA A 65 21.63 4.69 3.23
C ALA A 65 21.67 3.30 3.87
N ALA A 66 22.75 2.94 4.55
CA ALA A 66 22.88 1.68 5.28
C ALA A 66 21.92 1.61 6.48
N ALA A 67 21.74 2.71 7.22
CA ALA A 67 20.77 2.79 8.31
C ALA A 67 19.33 2.62 7.82
N LEU A 68 18.97 3.24 6.69
CA LEU A 68 17.69 3.02 6.05
C LEU A 68 17.55 1.55 5.62
N ALA A 69 18.53 0.98 4.94
CA ALA A 69 18.49 -0.42 4.52
C ALA A 69 18.27 -1.36 5.73
N TYR A 70 18.98 -1.13 6.84
CA TYR A 70 18.81 -1.91 8.07
C TYR A 70 17.42 -1.75 8.69
N MET A 71 16.88 -0.53 8.74
CA MET A 71 15.52 -0.29 9.27
C MET A 71 14.43 -0.90 8.39
N TYR A 72 14.64 -0.94 7.07
CA TYR A 72 13.65 -1.45 6.10
C TYR A 72 13.88 -2.91 5.71
N GLN A 73 14.93 -3.57 6.20
CA GLN A 73 15.24 -4.97 5.87
C GLN A 73 14.07 -5.92 6.18
N GLY A 74 13.34 -5.68 7.28
CA GLY A 74 12.19 -6.51 7.65
C GLY A 74 10.92 -6.29 6.84
N GLN A 75 10.79 -5.15 6.15
CA GLN A 75 9.66 -4.88 5.24
C GLN A 75 9.98 -5.30 3.81
N ILE A 76 11.23 -5.11 3.38
CA ILE A 76 11.66 -5.51 2.04
C ILE A 76 11.67 -7.05 1.92
N SER A 77 11.99 -7.78 3.00
CA SER A 77 11.92 -9.25 2.99
C SER A 77 10.50 -9.79 2.81
N SER A 78 9.48 -9.13 3.36
CA SER A 78 8.08 -9.55 3.17
C SER A 78 7.53 -9.22 1.78
N ASP A 79 8.04 -8.16 1.15
CA ASP A 79 7.57 -7.73 -0.19
C ASP A 79 8.28 -8.47 -1.34
N ILE A 80 9.55 -8.87 -1.17
CA ILE A 80 10.34 -9.56 -2.21
C ILE A 80 10.11 -11.08 -2.19
N TRP A 81 9.86 -11.65 -1.02
CA TRP A 81 9.56 -13.08 -0.85
C TRP A 81 8.21 -13.25 -0.14
N PRO A 82 7.08 -12.96 -0.82
CA PRO A 82 5.79 -13.43 -0.34
C PRO A 82 5.77 -14.95 -0.51
N ASP A 83 6.25 -15.68 0.50
CA ASP A 83 6.03 -17.15 0.60
C ASP A 83 4.52 -17.48 0.61
N GLU A 84 3.69 -16.47 0.84
CA GLU A 84 2.25 -16.50 0.71
C GLU A 84 1.86 -15.30 -0.16
N VAL A 85 1.44 -15.56 -1.40
CA VAL A 85 0.78 -14.54 -2.22
C VAL A 85 -0.32 -13.95 -1.34
N TYR A 86 -0.32 -12.63 -1.15
CA TYR A 86 -1.35 -11.86 -0.43
C TYR A 86 -2.69 -11.90 -1.19
N GLU A 87 -3.09 -13.05 -1.72
CA GLU A 87 -4.48 -13.31 -2.06
C GLU A 87 -5.24 -13.36 -0.75
N PHE A 88 -6.31 -12.57 -0.68
CA PHE A 88 -7.24 -12.58 0.44
C PHE A 88 -7.93 -13.95 0.47
N TRP A 89 -7.29 -14.92 1.12
CA TRP A 89 -7.79 -16.29 1.26
C TRP A 89 -8.45 -16.43 2.62
N ASP A 90 -9.78 -16.39 2.63
CA ASP A 90 -10.61 -16.64 3.80
C ASP A 90 -11.31 -17.99 3.64
N PRO A 91 -10.88 -19.05 4.35
CA PRO A 91 -11.41 -20.40 4.15
C PRO A 91 -12.91 -20.49 4.39
N ASP A 92 -13.43 -19.72 5.35
CA ASP A 92 -14.86 -19.70 5.70
C ASP A 92 -15.71 -19.16 4.53
N THR A 93 -15.22 -18.14 3.83
CA THR A 93 -15.91 -17.56 2.68
C THR A 93 -15.90 -18.54 1.50
N VAL A 94 -14.80 -19.25 1.27
CA VAL A 94 -14.71 -20.25 0.18
C VAL A 94 -15.66 -21.41 0.42
N GLU A 95 -15.67 -21.97 1.63
CA GLU A 95 -16.59 -23.05 2.01
C GLU A 95 -18.05 -22.64 1.84
N LEU A 96 -18.40 -21.40 2.21
CA LEU A 96 -19.75 -20.87 2.01
C LEU A 96 -20.13 -20.82 0.52
N MET A 97 -19.23 -20.36 -0.36
CA MET A 97 -19.51 -20.30 -1.80
C MET A 97 -19.69 -21.70 -2.40
N GLU A 98 -18.85 -22.66 -2.01
CA GLU A 98 -18.97 -24.05 -2.42
C GLU A 98 -20.30 -24.67 -1.95
N TRP A 99 -20.66 -24.42 -0.69
CA TRP A 99 -21.93 -24.88 -0.12
C TRP A 99 -23.13 -24.31 -0.89
N ILE A 100 -23.14 -23.00 -1.17
CA ILE A 100 -24.20 -22.37 -1.97
C ILE A 100 -24.29 -23.03 -3.34
N ASN A 101 -23.15 -23.29 -3.99
CA ASN A 101 -23.14 -23.84 -5.35
C ASN A 101 -23.66 -25.29 -5.39
N HIS A 102 -23.39 -26.09 -4.36
CA HIS A 102 -23.77 -27.50 -4.30
C HIS A 102 -25.19 -27.73 -3.75
N TYR A 103 -25.64 -26.92 -2.79
CA TYR A 103 -26.87 -27.18 -2.03
C TYR A 103 -28.03 -26.24 -2.34
N THR A 104 -27.85 -25.22 -3.20
CA THR A 104 -28.93 -24.28 -3.54
C THR A 104 -29.22 -24.22 -5.04
N PRO A 105 -30.51 -24.17 -5.43
CA PRO A 105 -30.88 -24.07 -6.84
C PRO A 105 -30.56 -22.67 -7.42
N PRO A 106 -30.41 -22.55 -8.75
CA PRO A 106 -29.90 -21.32 -9.39
C PRO A 106 -30.85 -20.13 -9.34
N ASP A 107 -32.13 -20.36 -9.04
CA ASP A 107 -33.21 -19.37 -8.99
C ASP A 107 -33.40 -18.73 -7.61
N VAL A 108 -32.64 -19.16 -6.60
CA VAL A 108 -32.73 -18.58 -5.25
C VAL A 108 -32.16 -17.16 -5.21
N VAL A 109 -32.74 -16.35 -4.33
CA VAL A 109 -32.31 -14.99 -4.07
C VAL A 109 -31.66 -14.92 -2.69
N PHE A 110 -30.42 -14.45 -2.63
CA PHE A 110 -29.68 -14.23 -1.38
C PHE A 110 -29.77 -12.78 -0.92
N ALA A 111 -29.95 -12.57 0.38
CA ALA A 111 -29.88 -11.27 1.02
C ALA A 111 -28.87 -11.32 2.18
N GLY A 112 -28.07 -10.27 2.35
CA GLY A 112 -26.95 -10.28 3.29
C GLY A 112 -26.17 -8.97 3.30
N SER A 113 -24.96 -9.00 3.87
CA SER A 113 -24.05 -7.85 3.85
C SER A 113 -23.55 -7.57 2.43
N MET A 114 -23.39 -6.29 2.08
CA MET A 114 -22.99 -5.89 0.73
C MET A 114 -21.61 -6.44 0.33
N GLN A 115 -20.70 -6.58 1.29
CA GLN A 115 -19.37 -7.17 1.06
C GLN A 115 -19.47 -8.65 0.65
N LEU A 116 -20.39 -9.40 1.25
CA LEU A 116 -20.56 -10.83 1.00
C LEU A 116 -21.39 -11.10 -0.26
N LEU A 117 -22.43 -10.30 -0.51
CA LEU A 117 -23.30 -10.44 -1.68
C LEU A 117 -22.55 -10.26 -3.01
N ALA A 118 -21.51 -9.41 -3.06
CA ALA A 118 -20.66 -9.29 -4.23
C ALA A 118 -19.95 -10.62 -4.56
N SER A 119 -19.36 -11.26 -3.55
CA SER A 119 -18.73 -12.58 -3.70
C SER A 119 -19.75 -13.66 -4.05
N VAL A 120 -20.94 -13.68 -3.42
CA VAL A 120 -22.01 -14.61 -3.79
C VAL A 120 -22.40 -14.44 -5.26
N LYS A 121 -22.62 -13.20 -5.72
CA LYS A 121 -23.01 -12.96 -7.11
C LYS A 121 -21.92 -13.39 -8.09
N LEU A 122 -20.65 -13.08 -7.82
CA LEU A 122 -19.54 -13.39 -8.74
C LEU A 122 -19.13 -14.88 -8.71
N CYS A 123 -19.07 -15.50 -7.54
CA CYS A 123 -18.61 -16.88 -7.40
C CYS A 123 -19.70 -17.91 -7.69
N THR A 124 -20.97 -17.54 -7.50
CA THR A 124 -22.10 -18.48 -7.67
C THR A 124 -23.06 -18.04 -8.78
N GLY A 125 -23.08 -16.78 -9.21
CA GLY A 125 -24.01 -16.28 -10.23
C GLY A 125 -25.44 -16.03 -9.73
N ARG A 126 -25.74 -16.34 -8.46
CA ARG A 126 -27.10 -16.30 -7.89
C ARG A 126 -27.64 -14.88 -7.80
N HIS A 127 -28.96 -14.75 -7.81
CA HIS A 127 -29.61 -13.45 -7.66
C HIS A 127 -29.41 -12.93 -6.23
N ILE A 128 -29.16 -11.63 -6.10
CA ILE A 128 -28.95 -10.98 -4.80
C ILE A 128 -29.96 -9.87 -4.58
N ALA A 129 -30.38 -9.69 -3.33
CA ALA A 129 -31.26 -8.61 -2.90
C ALA A 129 -30.55 -7.75 -1.84
N ASN A 130 -30.47 -6.45 -2.10
CA ASN A 130 -29.97 -5.48 -1.12
C ASN A 130 -31.08 -5.04 -0.17
N HIS A 131 -30.70 -4.59 1.03
CA HIS A 131 -31.64 -3.96 1.95
C HIS A 131 -32.15 -2.62 1.37
N PRO A 132 -33.43 -2.25 1.52
CA PRO A 132 -34.02 -1.05 0.90
C PRO A 132 -33.28 0.25 1.19
N HIS A 133 -32.57 0.33 2.32
CA HIS A 133 -31.74 1.48 2.68
C HIS A 133 -30.50 1.68 1.78
N TYR A 134 -30.00 0.61 1.14
CA TYR A 134 -28.85 0.65 0.23
C TYR A 134 -29.27 0.61 -1.25
N GLU A 135 -30.58 0.58 -1.53
CA GLU A 135 -31.13 0.50 -2.87
C GLU A 135 -31.61 1.88 -3.34
N ASP A 136 -30.67 2.73 -3.75
CA ASP A 136 -31.02 3.97 -4.46
C ASP A 136 -31.46 3.66 -5.90
N ALA A 137 -32.41 4.44 -6.42
CA ALA A 137 -32.94 4.26 -7.78
C ALA A 137 -31.84 4.28 -8.86
N TRP A 138 -30.78 5.07 -8.66
CA TRP A 138 -29.61 5.10 -9.54
C TRP A 138 -28.75 3.83 -9.40
N LEU A 139 -28.51 3.35 -8.18
CA LEU A 139 -27.76 2.11 -7.95
C LEU A 139 -28.49 0.89 -8.53
N ARG A 140 -29.82 0.83 -8.37
CA ARG A 140 -30.65 -0.25 -8.93
C ARG A 140 -30.50 -0.35 -10.45
N HIS A 141 -30.45 0.77 -11.15
CA HIS A 141 -30.25 0.78 -12.61
C HIS A 141 -28.88 0.23 -13.00
N ARG A 142 -27.83 0.65 -12.28
CA ARG A 142 -26.46 0.15 -12.50
C ARG A 142 -26.31 -1.34 -12.21
N THR A 143 -26.95 -1.84 -11.15
CA THR A 143 -26.94 -3.27 -10.80
C THR A 143 -27.72 -4.09 -11.84
N HIS A 144 -28.86 -3.57 -12.32
CA HIS A 144 -29.66 -4.22 -13.35
C HIS A 144 -28.87 -4.35 -14.67
N ASP A 145 -28.20 -3.28 -15.09
CA ASP A 145 -27.36 -3.28 -16.29
C ASP A 145 -26.19 -4.28 -16.15
N ALA A 146 -25.53 -4.33 -14.98
CA ALA A 146 -24.45 -5.28 -14.73
C ALA A 146 -24.95 -6.74 -14.69
N SER A 147 -26.12 -7.00 -14.11
CA SER A 147 -26.71 -8.34 -14.05
C SER A 147 -27.22 -8.86 -15.40
N LEU A 148 -27.46 -7.98 -16.36
CA LEU A 148 -27.85 -8.35 -17.73
C LEU A 148 -26.65 -8.63 -18.65
N LEU A 149 -25.42 -8.30 -18.21
CA LEU A 149 -24.20 -8.48 -19.01
C LEU A 149 -23.51 -9.83 -18.82
N GLU A 150 -24.04 -10.72 -17.97
CA GLU A 150 -23.49 -12.08 -17.77
C GLU A 150 -24.40 -13.16 -18.35
N PRO A 151 -24.37 -13.44 -19.67
CA PRO A 151 -24.37 -14.83 -20.10
C PRO A 151 -22.95 -15.34 -19.86
N ILE A 152 -22.76 -16.08 -18.77
CA ILE A 152 -21.64 -17.03 -18.68
C ILE A 152 -21.93 -18.07 -19.77
N ASN A 153 -21.45 -17.79 -20.98
CA ASN A 153 -21.34 -18.80 -22.01
C ASN A 153 -20.29 -19.79 -21.51
N ASP A 154 -20.75 -20.89 -20.93
CA ASP A 154 -19.97 -22.12 -20.81
C ASP A 154 -19.48 -22.49 -22.21
N VAL A 155 -18.18 -22.30 -22.45
CA VAL A 155 -17.50 -22.82 -23.63
C VAL A 155 -16.59 -23.96 -23.17
N GLY A 156 -17.04 -25.19 -23.44
CA GLY A 156 -16.18 -26.36 -23.69
C GLY A 156 -15.79 -27.18 -22.48
#